data_AF-A0A949ILT1-F1
#
_entry.id   AF-A0A949ILT1-F1
#
_cell.length_a   1.000
_cell.length_b   1.000
_cell.length_c   1.000
_cell.angle_alpha   90.00
_cell.angle_beta   90.00
_cell.angle_gamma   90.00
#
_symmetry.space_group_name_H-M   'P 1'
#
loop_
_entity.id
_entity.type
_entity.pdbx_description
1 polymer ?
#
loop_
_entity_poly.entity_id
_entity_poly.type
_entity_poly.pdbx_seq_one_letter_code
_entity_poly.pdbx_strand_id
1 'polypeptide(L)'
;MSNASGIGAPLAESVLEPPLTQLLRLFPSRGNSLIKRVGSLNWRQMSQFHYLTDEEIAVSIGRDAVYVRATTLDDMTKFLVITVPANSRYIDLEQFARLIAFLRTLHLNPKVYRAADSEDIQVFLPFTETANTAAVLRVLNRELTNQSFEIAAHSLVVHSTYEPFALPLQSKFAWLNDDLSVKVSKDDIAVDAAIAFFLADMTRAAVSPAVLLDRPVPPVSALNASTDTVSDELVEIIEAIDSPVVLDDTQPALYDQAPEIVLETEQLKRLGGQLQLFVVPSHQEPKEQPTPVRRSRKRRPRSDPQAPRAEPVTNNLFPTITTDNFSSSDHQKEANQRD
;
A
#
# COMPACT_ATOMS: atom_id res chain seq x y z
N MET A 1 -55.36 20.95 -43.25
CA MET A 1 -54.16 20.10 -43.31
C MET A 1 -53.06 20.82 -42.56
N SER A 2 -52.69 20.35 -41.37
CA SER A 2 -51.54 20.87 -40.64
C SER A 2 -50.92 19.72 -39.86
N ASN A 3 -49.75 19.28 -40.30
CA ASN A 3 -49.00 18.17 -39.72
C ASN A 3 -48.37 18.62 -38.40
N ALA A 4 -48.65 17.87 -37.33
CA ALA A 4 -47.89 17.92 -36.10
C ALA A 4 -46.68 16.98 -36.23
N SER A 5 -45.48 17.55 -36.34
CA SER A 5 -44.23 16.80 -36.18
C SER A 5 -43.91 16.70 -34.70
N GLY A 6 -44.07 15.50 -34.15
CA GLY A 6 -43.58 15.16 -32.81
C GLY A 6 -42.06 15.14 -32.80
N ILE A 7 -41.47 15.99 -31.96
CA ILE A 7 -40.05 15.96 -31.63
C ILE A 7 -39.88 14.90 -30.54
N GLY A 8 -39.47 13.70 -30.95
CA GLY A 8 -38.97 12.69 -30.04
C GLY A 8 -37.57 13.08 -29.58
N ALA A 9 -37.44 13.54 -28.34
CA ALA A 9 -36.16 13.61 -27.67
C ALA A 9 -35.69 12.17 -27.38
N PRO A 10 -34.44 11.78 -27.71
CA PRO A 10 -33.92 10.48 -27.32
C PRO A 10 -33.71 10.50 -25.80
N LEU A 11 -34.45 9.63 -25.10
CA LEU A 11 -34.14 9.23 -23.73
C LEU A 11 -32.74 8.61 -23.77
N ALA A 12 -31.74 9.36 -23.32
CA ALA A 12 -30.44 8.80 -23.03
C ALA A 12 -30.64 7.79 -21.90
N GLU A 13 -30.71 6.50 -22.26
CA GLU A 13 -30.54 5.41 -21.31
C GLU A 13 -29.18 5.64 -20.64
N SER A 14 -29.21 6.11 -19.39
CA SER A 14 -28.04 6.18 -18.55
C SER A 14 -27.58 4.75 -18.29
N VAL A 15 -26.74 4.23 -19.19
CA VAL A 15 -26.09 2.93 -19.01
C VAL A 15 -25.33 3.02 -17.70
N LEU A 16 -25.83 2.32 -16.67
CA LEU A 16 -25.19 2.22 -15.38
C LEU A 16 -23.80 1.64 -15.60
N GLU A 17 -22.78 2.43 -15.32
CA GLU A 17 -21.40 2.03 -15.47
C GLU A 17 -21.11 0.79 -14.60
N PRO A 18 -20.36 -0.21 -15.09
CA PRO A 18 -20.02 -1.39 -14.30
C PRO A 18 -19.32 -1.02 -12.98
N PRO A 19 -19.62 -1.70 -11.85
CA PRO A 19 -19.03 -1.37 -10.54
C PRO A 19 -17.50 -1.38 -10.54
N LEU A 20 -16.88 -2.33 -11.26
CA LEU A 20 -15.43 -2.40 -11.36
C LEU A 20 -14.84 -1.15 -12.03
N THR A 21 -15.46 -0.63 -13.08
CA THR A 21 -14.99 0.59 -13.75
C THR A 21 -15.10 1.80 -12.82
N GLN A 22 -16.18 1.90 -12.04
CA GLN A 22 -16.33 2.95 -11.03
C GLN A 22 -15.24 2.87 -9.95
N LEU A 23 -14.89 1.65 -9.49
CA LEU A 23 -13.79 1.44 -8.54
C LEU A 23 -12.44 1.85 -9.13
N LEU A 24 -12.15 1.45 -10.36
CA LEU A 24 -10.87 1.74 -11.03
C LEU A 24 -10.65 3.25 -11.23
N ARG A 25 -11.73 4.02 -11.41
CA ARG A 25 -11.69 5.50 -11.48
C ARG A 25 -11.29 6.18 -10.17
N LEU A 26 -11.35 5.48 -9.03
CA LEU A 26 -10.84 6.01 -7.76
C LEU A 26 -9.30 6.01 -7.71
N PHE A 27 -8.64 5.23 -8.57
CA PHE A 27 -7.18 5.07 -8.55
C PHE A 27 -6.55 5.44 -9.91
N PRO A 28 -6.60 6.72 -10.33
CA PRO A 28 -6.04 7.15 -11.61
C PRO A 28 -4.50 7.21 -11.62
N SER A 29 -3.86 7.47 -10.46
CA SER A 29 -2.40 7.41 -10.33
C SER A 29 -1.95 5.98 -10.07
N ARG A 30 -1.04 5.47 -10.92
CA ARG A 30 -0.63 4.05 -10.93
C ARG A 30 0.84 3.79 -11.27
N GLY A 31 1.64 4.85 -11.41
CA GLY A 31 3.06 4.76 -11.74
C GLY A 31 3.94 4.40 -10.54
N ASN A 32 3.58 4.87 -9.34
CA ASN A 32 4.26 4.50 -8.11
C ASN A 32 3.49 3.36 -7.44
N SER A 33 3.78 2.12 -7.84
CA SER A 33 3.09 0.92 -7.35
C SER A 33 4.04 -0.06 -6.66
N LEU A 34 3.49 -0.76 -5.66
CA LEU A 34 4.16 -1.87 -4.99
C LEU A 34 3.40 -3.16 -5.25
N ILE A 35 4.15 -4.27 -5.21
CA ILE A 35 3.59 -5.61 -5.24
C ILE A 35 4.18 -6.46 -4.11
N LYS A 36 3.37 -7.30 -3.51
CA LYS A 36 3.82 -8.42 -2.68
C LYS A 36 3.02 -9.67 -2.99
N ARG A 37 3.57 -10.83 -2.66
CA ARG A 37 2.80 -12.08 -2.68
C ARG A 37 1.89 -12.13 -1.45
N VAL A 38 0.68 -12.67 -1.58
CA VAL A 38 -0.22 -12.90 -0.45
C VAL A 38 0.50 -13.74 0.63
N GLY A 39 0.40 -13.32 1.88
CA GLY A 39 1.09 -13.88 3.04
C GLY A 39 2.55 -13.46 3.20
N SER A 40 3.08 -12.65 2.28
CA SER A 40 4.43 -12.07 2.42
C SER A 40 4.39 -10.75 3.17
N LEU A 41 5.46 -10.46 3.92
CA LEU A 41 5.67 -9.16 4.56
C LEU A 41 6.43 -8.18 3.67
N ASN A 42 7.08 -8.68 2.60
CA ASN A 42 8.02 -7.90 1.81
C ASN A 42 7.35 -7.29 0.57
N TRP A 43 7.16 -5.98 0.60
CA TRP A 43 6.79 -5.19 -0.57
C TRP A 43 7.97 -5.03 -1.52
N ARG A 44 7.69 -5.08 -2.81
CA ARG A 44 8.64 -4.76 -3.89
C ARG A 44 8.11 -3.57 -4.67
N GLN A 45 8.96 -2.56 -4.81
CA GLN A 45 8.74 -1.45 -5.71
C GLN A 45 8.71 -1.98 -7.15
N MET A 46 7.66 -1.64 -7.90
CA MET A 46 7.62 -1.91 -9.33
C MET A 46 8.54 -0.92 -10.06
N SER A 47 8.93 -1.26 -11.30
CA SER A 47 9.70 -0.34 -12.14
C SER A 47 9.00 1.02 -12.25
N GLN A 48 9.76 2.12 -12.26
CA GLN A 48 9.22 3.47 -12.50
C GLN A 48 8.50 3.61 -13.86
N PHE A 49 8.77 2.69 -14.80
CA PHE A 49 8.11 2.62 -16.11
C PHE A 49 6.90 1.69 -16.12
N HIS A 50 6.61 1.00 -15.02
CA HIS A 50 5.45 0.14 -14.89
C HIS A 50 4.26 0.97 -14.39
N TYR A 51 3.19 0.93 -15.17
CA TYR A 51 1.91 1.52 -14.81
C TYR A 51 0.93 0.38 -14.51
N LEU A 52 0.36 0.36 -13.30
CA LEU A 52 -0.55 -0.70 -12.87
C LEU A 52 -1.79 -0.72 -13.78
N THR A 53 -2.08 -1.82 -14.46
CA THR A 53 -3.21 -1.84 -15.40
C THR A 53 -4.54 -2.13 -14.71
N ASP A 54 -5.65 -1.85 -15.40
CA ASP A 54 -7.00 -2.19 -14.92
C ASP A 54 -7.13 -3.69 -14.66
N GLU A 55 -6.54 -4.50 -15.55
CA GLU A 55 -6.54 -5.96 -15.45
C GLU A 55 -5.76 -6.44 -14.23
N GLU A 56 -4.61 -5.82 -13.92
CA GLU A 56 -3.83 -6.20 -12.73
C GLU A 56 -4.57 -5.91 -11.43
N ILE A 57 -5.28 -4.79 -11.35
CA ILE A 57 -6.13 -4.44 -10.20
C ILE A 57 -7.33 -5.39 -10.12
N ALA A 58 -8.00 -5.66 -11.25
CA ALA A 58 -9.13 -6.57 -11.30
C ALA A 58 -8.73 -7.99 -10.86
N VAL A 59 -7.58 -8.47 -11.31
CA VAL A 59 -7.01 -9.78 -10.92
C VAL A 59 -6.67 -9.81 -9.43
N SER A 60 -6.14 -8.72 -8.86
CA SER A 60 -5.75 -8.69 -7.44
C SER A 60 -6.93 -8.63 -6.47
N ILE A 61 -8.09 -8.13 -6.92
CA ILE A 61 -9.36 -8.17 -6.19
C ILE A 61 -10.02 -9.56 -6.27
N GLY A 62 -9.64 -10.38 -7.25
CA GLY A 62 -10.13 -11.75 -7.42
C GLY A 62 -9.90 -12.64 -6.18
N ARG A 63 -10.71 -13.70 -6.04
CA ARG A 63 -10.62 -14.63 -4.91
C ARG A 63 -9.31 -15.41 -4.88
N ASP A 64 -8.79 -15.76 -6.07
CA ASP A 64 -7.55 -16.53 -6.25
C ASP A 64 -6.33 -15.64 -6.52
N ALA A 65 -6.39 -14.38 -6.13
CA ALA A 65 -5.29 -13.43 -6.30
C ALA A 65 -4.03 -13.94 -5.60
N VAL A 66 -2.93 -14.02 -6.34
CA VAL A 66 -1.61 -14.44 -5.81
C VAL A 66 -0.85 -13.25 -5.22
N TYR A 67 -1.17 -12.05 -5.68
CA TYR A 67 -0.45 -10.82 -5.36
C TYR A 67 -1.38 -9.78 -4.78
N VAL A 68 -0.83 -8.99 -3.86
CA VAL A 68 -1.42 -7.77 -3.33
C VAL A 68 -0.69 -6.58 -3.94
N ARG A 69 -1.45 -5.58 -4.34
CA ARG A 69 -1.00 -4.35 -5.00
C ARG A 69 -1.22 -3.15 -4.09
N ALA A 70 -0.31 -2.19 -4.17
CA ALA A 70 -0.43 -0.89 -3.53
C ALA A 70 -0.13 0.21 -4.54
N THR A 71 -0.69 1.39 -4.34
CA THR A 71 -0.38 2.58 -5.14
C THR A 71 -0.51 3.84 -4.31
N THR A 72 -0.06 4.97 -4.84
CA THR A 72 -0.13 6.28 -4.17
C THR A 72 -1.44 7.01 -4.49
N LEU A 73 -1.72 8.07 -3.74
CA LEU A 73 -2.77 9.00 -4.15
C LEU A 73 -2.33 9.77 -5.40
N ASP A 74 -3.32 10.28 -6.14
CA ASP A 74 -3.10 11.21 -7.24
C ASP A 74 -2.96 12.66 -6.72
N ASP A 75 -2.48 13.58 -7.56
CA ASP A 75 -2.40 15.01 -7.24
C ASP A 75 -3.78 15.61 -6.97
N MET A 76 -4.81 15.06 -7.61
CA MET A 76 -6.21 15.37 -7.41
C MET A 76 -6.95 14.11 -6.95
N THR A 77 -7.45 14.10 -5.71
CA THR A 77 -8.09 12.92 -5.12
C THR A 77 -9.54 13.16 -4.72
N LYS A 78 -10.34 12.11 -4.72
CA LYS A 78 -11.69 12.09 -4.10
C LYS A 78 -11.70 11.47 -2.70
N PHE A 79 -10.54 11.16 -2.13
CA PHE A 79 -10.45 10.66 -0.76
C PHE A 79 -9.04 10.81 -0.19
N LEU A 80 -8.94 10.79 1.13
CA LEU A 80 -7.67 10.57 1.83
C LEU A 80 -7.67 9.20 2.49
N VAL A 81 -6.47 8.67 2.73
CA VAL A 81 -6.26 7.41 3.44
C VAL A 81 -5.29 7.62 4.58
N ILE A 82 -5.66 7.16 5.76
CA ILE A 82 -4.78 7.06 6.92
C ILE A 82 -4.61 5.57 7.22
N THR A 83 -3.38 5.10 7.36
CA THR A 83 -3.09 3.74 7.83
C THR A 83 -2.57 3.79 9.26
N VAL A 84 -3.16 2.98 10.13
CA VAL A 84 -2.68 2.68 11.48
C VAL A 84 -1.98 1.31 11.42
N PRO A 85 -0.65 1.27 11.52
CA PRO A 85 0.09 0.01 11.57
C PRO A 85 -0.35 -0.88 12.73
N ALA A 86 -0.34 -2.21 12.55
CA ALA A 86 -0.77 -3.16 13.56
C ALA A 86 0.00 -3.09 14.89
N ASN A 87 1.22 -2.54 14.88
CA ASN A 87 2.06 -2.33 16.07
C ASN A 87 1.97 -0.90 16.63
N SER A 88 1.07 -0.06 16.10
CA SER A 88 0.88 1.31 16.55
C SER A 88 0.14 1.39 17.88
N ARG A 89 0.44 2.44 18.66
CA ARG A 89 -0.34 2.79 19.86
C ARG A 89 -1.81 3.10 19.56
N TYR A 90 -2.15 3.48 18.33
CA TYR A 90 -3.54 3.80 17.95
C TYR A 90 -4.37 2.57 17.57
N ILE A 91 -3.83 1.35 17.69
CA ILE A 91 -4.64 0.11 17.64
C ILE A 91 -5.39 -0.11 18.95
N ASP A 92 -4.92 0.49 20.05
CA ASP A 92 -5.69 0.54 21.30
C ASP A 92 -7.05 1.21 21.07
N LEU A 93 -8.11 0.61 21.62
CA LEU A 93 -9.50 1.03 21.35
C LEU A 93 -9.77 2.47 21.80
N GLU A 94 -9.18 2.92 22.91
CA GLU A 94 -9.38 4.27 23.42
C GLU A 94 -8.68 5.28 22.51
N GLN A 95 -7.44 5.00 22.11
CA GLN A 95 -6.68 5.84 21.20
C GLN A 95 -7.29 5.89 19.79
N PHE A 96 -7.79 4.75 19.30
CA PHE A 96 -8.48 4.69 18.02
C PHE A 96 -9.81 5.46 18.06
N ALA A 97 -10.61 5.27 19.11
CA ALA A 97 -11.86 6.01 19.30
C ALA A 97 -11.60 7.52 19.36
N ARG A 98 -10.51 7.96 20.02
CA ARG A 98 -10.07 9.36 20.03
C ARG A 98 -9.74 9.88 18.62
N LEU A 99 -9.03 9.10 17.81
CA LEU A 99 -8.75 9.45 16.41
C LEU A 99 -10.04 9.60 15.60
N ILE A 100 -10.93 8.61 15.66
CA ILE A 100 -12.20 8.63 14.92
C ILE A 100 -13.10 9.79 15.37
N ALA A 101 -13.21 10.02 16.68
CA ALA A 101 -13.96 11.15 17.23
C ALA A 101 -13.40 12.49 16.74
N PHE A 102 -12.07 12.63 16.75
CA PHE A 102 -11.42 13.84 16.23
C PHE A 102 -11.68 14.06 14.74
N LEU A 103 -11.53 13.04 13.90
CA LEU A 103 -11.85 13.16 12.47
C LEU A 103 -13.31 13.59 12.25
N ARG A 104 -14.24 13.12 13.10
CA ARG A 104 -15.65 13.55 13.07
C ARG A 104 -15.85 14.99 13.54
N THR A 105 -15.07 15.51 14.49
CA THR A 105 -15.12 16.95 14.84
C THR A 105 -14.60 17.84 13.71
N LEU A 106 -13.80 17.26 12.80
CA LEU A 106 -13.42 17.94 11.55
C LEU A 106 -14.55 17.97 10.50
N HIS A 107 -15.73 17.42 10.81
CA HIS A 107 -16.84 17.18 9.88
C HIS A 107 -16.50 16.20 8.75
N LEU A 108 -15.52 15.32 8.97
CA LEU A 108 -15.25 14.18 8.10
C LEU A 108 -16.09 12.98 8.54
N ASN A 109 -16.32 12.05 7.61
CA ASN A 109 -17.03 10.81 7.90
C ASN A 109 -16.11 9.60 7.64
N PRO A 110 -15.26 9.22 8.62
CA PRO A 110 -14.27 8.18 8.44
C PRO A 110 -14.90 6.81 8.20
N LYS A 111 -14.32 6.06 7.26
CA LYS A 111 -14.66 4.66 6.97
C LYS A 111 -13.50 3.76 7.30
N VAL A 112 -13.73 2.78 8.17
CA VAL A 112 -12.68 1.96 8.77
C VAL A 112 -12.67 0.56 8.15
N TYR A 113 -11.50 0.14 7.71
CA TYR A 113 -11.26 -1.14 7.09
C TYR A 113 -9.99 -1.79 7.62
N ARG A 114 -9.90 -3.11 7.53
CA ARG A 114 -8.63 -3.83 7.61
C ARG A 114 -7.96 -3.77 6.25
N ALA A 115 -6.69 -3.39 6.22
CA ALA A 115 -5.87 -3.38 5.02
C ALA A 115 -5.74 -4.78 4.42
N ALA A 116 -5.54 -4.85 3.11
CA ALA A 116 -5.38 -6.12 2.42
C ALA A 116 -4.11 -6.85 2.85
N ASP A 117 -4.28 -8.13 3.23
CA ASP A 117 -3.20 -9.02 3.65
C ASP A 117 -2.27 -8.42 4.72
N SER A 118 -2.81 -7.64 5.65
CA SER A 118 -2.17 -7.22 6.90
C SER A 118 -3.20 -7.04 8.01
N GLU A 119 -2.72 -6.82 9.24
CA GLU A 119 -3.57 -6.43 10.38
C GLU A 119 -3.61 -4.90 10.55
N ASP A 120 -3.08 -4.14 9.59
CA ASP A 120 -3.13 -2.68 9.63
C ASP A 120 -4.56 -2.20 9.38
N ILE A 121 -4.90 -1.07 9.97
CA ILE A 121 -6.23 -0.46 9.80
C ILE A 121 -6.11 0.69 8.80
N GLN A 122 -6.96 0.69 7.78
CA GLN A 122 -7.08 1.79 6.82
C GLN A 122 -8.36 2.59 7.11
N VAL A 123 -8.20 3.89 7.29
CA VAL A 123 -9.30 4.85 7.46
C VAL A 123 -9.38 5.70 6.19
N PHE A 124 -10.47 5.54 5.45
CA PHE A 124 -10.76 6.35 4.26
C PHE A 124 -11.62 7.56 4.63
N LEU A 125 -11.29 8.70 4.02
CA LEU A 125 -11.97 9.97 4.19
C LEU A 125 -12.45 10.44 2.81
N PRO A 126 -13.63 9.98 2.35
CA PRO A 126 -14.13 10.29 1.01
C PRO A 126 -14.62 11.74 0.87
N PHE A 127 -14.51 12.25 -0.35
CA PHE A 127 -14.95 13.56 -0.78
C PHE A 127 -16.00 13.47 -1.89
N THR A 128 -16.91 14.44 -1.90
CA THR A 128 -17.96 14.58 -2.92
C THR A 128 -17.41 15.03 -4.28
N GLU A 129 -16.29 15.74 -4.25
CA GLU A 129 -15.59 16.28 -5.41
C GLU A 129 -14.08 16.07 -5.29
N THR A 130 -13.36 16.21 -6.40
CA THR A 130 -11.90 16.10 -6.41
C THR A 130 -11.27 17.31 -5.74
N ALA A 131 -10.27 17.08 -4.90
CA ALA A 131 -9.50 18.13 -4.23
C ALA A 131 -8.00 17.95 -4.51
N ASN A 132 -7.26 19.06 -4.46
CA ASN A 132 -5.81 19.01 -4.50
C ASN A 132 -5.28 18.29 -3.26
N THR A 133 -4.64 17.14 -3.47
CA THR A 133 -4.20 16.22 -2.42
C THR A 133 -3.24 16.89 -1.44
N ALA A 134 -2.26 17.65 -1.94
CA ALA A 134 -1.30 18.36 -1.09
C ALA A 134 -1.98 19.41 -0.20
N ALA A 135 -2.97 20.14 -0.71
CA ALA A 135 -3.68 21.16 0.05
C ALA A 135 -4.50 20.57 1.20
N VAL A 136 -5.29 19.51 0.94
CA VAL A 136 -6.10 18.87 1.99
C VAL A 136 -5.24 18.12 3.00
N LEU A 137 -4.14 17.49 2.57
CA LEU A 137 -3.20 16.81 3.47
C LEU A 137 -2.48 17.78 4.39
N ARG A 138 -2.06 18.94 3.89
CA ARG A 138 -1.42 19.97 4.71
C ARG A 138 -2.32 20.41 5.87
N VAL A 139 -3.61 20.62 5.59
CA VAL A 139 -4.59 20.95 6.64
C VAL A 139 -4.77 19.76 7.58
N LEU A 140 -5.04 18.56 7.06
CA LEU A 140 -5.28 17.38 7.90
C LEU A 140 -4.10 17.08 8.84
N ASN A 141 -2.87 17.11 8.32
CA ASN A 141 -1.66 16.88 9.11
C ASN A 141 -1.51 17.94 10.21
N ARG A 142 -1.73 19.23 9.90
CA ARG A 142 -1.73 20.30 10.90
C ARG A 142 -2.75 20.02 12.01
N GLU A 143 -3.99 19.70 11.65
CA GLU A 143 -5.06 19.43 12.62
C GLU A 143 -4.73 18.21 13.50
N LEU A 144 -4.19 17.13 12.93
CA LEU A 144 -3.74 15.95 13.65
C LEU A 144 -2.59 16.29 14.62
N THR A 145 -1.57 17.01 14.17
CA THR A 145 -0.44 17.42 15.02
C THR A 145 -0.89 18.35 16.14
N ASN A 146 -1.82 19.27 15.89
CA ASN A 146 -2.40 20.15 16.92
C ASN A 146 -3.12 19.38 18.02
N GLN A 147 -3.68 18.21 17.71
CA GLN A 147 -4.27 17.29 18.69
C GLN A 147 -3.27 16.26 19.25
N SER A 148 -1.97 16.48 19.04
CA SER A 148 -0.90 15.59 19.52
C SER A 148 -0.95 14.17 18.95
N PHE A 149 -1.51 14.00 17.75
CA PHE A 149 -1.31 12.78 16.99
C PHE A 149 0.09 12.80 16.37
N GLU A 150 0.89 11.82 16.77
CA GLU A 150 2.18 11.50 16.16
C GLU A 150 1.98 10.87 14.78
N ILE A 151 2.41 11.58 13.73
CA ILE A 151 2.40 11.11 12.34
C ILE A 151 3.79 10.55 12.03
N ALA A 152 3.87 9.24 11.87
CA ALA A 152 5.12 8.52 11.62
C ALA A 152 4.82 7.12 11.04
N ALA A 153 5.78 6.55 10.31
CA ALA A 153 5.66 5.24 9.65
C ALA A 153 5.22 4.08 10.57
N HIS A 154 5.56 4.16 11.86
CA HIS A 154 5.27 3.13 12.87
C HIS A 154 4.08 3.49 13.79
N SER A 155 3.43 4.64 13.58
CA SER A 155 2.42 5.20 14.48
C SER A 155 1.13 5.53 13.72
N LEU A 156 1.13 6.58 12.92
CA LEU A 156 -0.01 6.97 12.09
C LEU A 156 0.52 7.45 10.74
N VAL A 157 0.15 6.77 9.66
CA VAL A 157 0.62 7.09 8.31
C VAL A 157 -0.51 7.79 7.56
N VAL A 158 -0.31 9.06 7.22
CA VAL A 158 -1.22 9.78 6.33
C VAL A 158 -0.63 9.72 4.93
N HIS A 159 -1.32 9.03 4.01
CA HIS A 159 -0.79 8.77 2.68
C HIS A 159 -0.83 10.01 1.79
N SER A 160 0.25 10.28 1.07
CA SER A 160 0.32 11.32 0.05
C SER A 160 0.51 10.73 -1.36
N THR A 161 0.98 11.57 -2.29
CA THR A 161 1.35 11.17 -3.64
C THR A 161 2.66 10.36 -3.67
N TYR A 162 3.37 10.27 -2.55
CA TYR A 162 4.64 9.54 -2.42
C TYR A 162 4.54 8.23 -1.65
N GLU A 163 3.67 8.12 -0.63
CA GLU A 163 3.55 6.92 0.20
C GLU A 163 2.44 5.97 -0.30
N PRO A 164 2.78 4.78 -0.83
CA PRO A 164 1.77 3.85 -1.32
C PRO A 164 0.94 3.26 -0.19
N PHE A 165 -0.33 2.96 -0.47
CA PHE A 165 -1.21 2.19 0.39
C PHE A 165 -1.74 0.96 -0.34
N ALA A 166 -1.98 -0.13 0.39
CA ALA A 166 -2.57 -1.34 -0.18
C ALA A 166 -3.97 -1.01 -0.74
N LEU A 167 -4.23 -1.40 -1.99
CA LEU A 167 -5.54 -1.17 -2.61
C LEU A 167 -6.63 -1.95 -1.86
N PRO A 168 -7.85 -1.39 -1.74
CA PRO A 168 -8.95 -2.05 -1.05
C PRO A 168 -9.43 -3.30 -1.81
N LEU A 169 -10.26 -4.12 -1.15
CA LEU A 169 -10.96 -5.28 -1.73
C LEU A 169 -10.08 -6.45 -2.19
N GLN A 170 -8.78 -6.41 -1.92
CA GLN A 170 -7.89 -7.56 -2.13
C GLN A 170 -8.02 -8.58 -0.97
N SER A 171 -7.28 -9.69 -1.01
CA SER A 171 -7.38 -10.76 -0.02
C SER A 171 -7.27 -10.25 1.44
N LYS A 172 -8.09 -10.80 2.35
CA LYS A 172 -8.20 -10.43 3.78
C LYS A 172 -8.66 -9.00 4.09
N PHE A 173 -9.04 -8.22 3.08
CA PHE A 173 -9.70 -6.93 3.32
C PHE A 173 -11.01 -7.14 4.09
N ALA A 174 -11.30 -6.26 5.05
CA ALA A 174 -12.52 -6.37 5.84
C ALA A 174 -13.09 -5.00 6.22
N TRP A 175 -14.41 -4.88 6.27
CA TRP A 175 -15.11 -3.75 6.87
C TRP A 175 -15.08 -3.91 8.38
N LEU A 176 -14.76 -2.84 9.09
CA LEU A 176 -14.69 -2.85 10.54
C LEU A 176 -15.73 -1.91 11.14
N ASN A 177 -16.11 -2.21 12.38
CA ASN A 177 -16.82 -1.27 13.24
C ASN A 177 -15.81 -0.30 13.88
N ASP A 178 -16.32 0.74 14.56
CA ASP A 178 -15.49 1.72 15.27
C ASP A 178 -14.68 1.09 16.43
N ASP A 179 -15.11 -0.07 16.94
CA ASP A 179 -14.42 -0.88 17.96
C ASP A 179 -13.41 -1.86 17.35
N LEU A 180 -13.06 -1.69 16.07
CA LEU A 180 -12.15 -2.54 15.30
C LEU A 180 -12.61 -4.00 15.12
N SER A 181 -13.82 -4.35 15.55
CA SER A 181 -14.38 -5.67 15.28
C SER A 181 -14.74 -5.83 13.80
N VAL A 182 -14.55 -7.03 13.26
CA VAL A 182 -14.87 -7.34 11.87
C VAL A 182 -16.38 -7.34 11.68
N LYS A 183 -16.87 -6.41 10.85
CA LYS A 183 -18.27 -6.33 10.45
C LYS A 183 -18.57 -7.27 9.30
N VAL A 184 -17.73 -7.24 8.26
CA VAL A 184 -17.83 -8.09 7.07
C VAL A 184 -16.41 -8.36 6.55
N SER A 185 -16.08 -9.61 6.24
CA SER A 185 -14.87 -9.92 5.47
C SER A 185 -15.17 -9.90 3.98
N LYS A 186 -14.28 -9.35 3.17
CA LYS A 186 -14.40 -9.40 1.70
C LYS A 186 -14.39 -10.84 1.18
N ASP A 187 -13.69 -11.74 1.85
CA ASP A 187 -13.57 -13.14 1.42
C ASP A 187 -14.86 -13.96 1.64
N ASP A 188 -15.81 -13.42 2.41
CA ASP A 188 -17.11 -14.05 2.71
C ASP A 188 -18.23 -13.63 1.75
N ILE A 189 -17.98 -12.66 0.86
CA ILE A 189 -18.97 -12.12 -0.08
C ILE A 189 -18.48 -12.20 -1.53
N ALA A 190 -19.42 -12.14 -2.48
CA ALA A 190 -19.08 -12.09 -3.90
C ALA A 190 -18.33 -10.80 -4.25
N VAL A 191 -17.41 -10.87 -5.22
CA VAL A 191 -16.57 -9.74 -5.62
C VAL A 191 -17.41 -8.52 -6.04
N ASP A 192 -18.44 -8.72 -6.87
CA ASP A 192 -19.31 -7.61 -7.31
C ASP A 192 -20.06 -6.95 -6.14
N ALA A 193 -20.50 -7.77 -5.17
CA ALA A 193 -21.14 -7.28 -3.96
C ALA A 193 -20.15 -6.50 -3.08
N ALA A 194 -18.91 -6.97 -2.97
CA ALA A 194 -17.83 -6.30 -2.25
C ALA A 194 -17.51 -4.92 -2.85
N ILE A 195 -17.42 -4.85 -4.18
CA ILE A 195 -17.19 -3.59 -4.92
C ILE A 195 -18.35 -2.63 -4.70
N ALA A 196 -19.59 -3.08 -4.91
CA ALA A 196 -20.77 -2.25 -4.71
C ALA A 196 -20.88 -1.74 -3.27
N PHE A 197 -20.53 -2.58 -2.29
CA PHE A 197 -20.58 -2.22 -0.88
C PHE A 197 -19.53 -1.16 -0.51
N PHE A 198 -18.30 -1.31 -1.00
CA PHE A 198 -17.25 -0.30 -0.83
C PHE A 198 -17.62 1.03 -1.49
N LEU A 199 -18.09 1.01 -2.74
CA LEU A 199 -18.50 2.22 -3.44
C LEU A 199 -19.67 2.94 -2.76
N ALA A 200 -20.62 2.17 -2.19
CA ALA A 200 -21.71 2.74 -1.41
C ALA A 200 -21.19 3.42 -0.14
N ASP A 201 -20.20 2.85 0.55
CA ASP A 201 -19.57 3.51 1.70
C ASP A 201 -18.84 4.79 1.31
N MET A 202 -18.05 4.76 0.23
CA MET A 202 -17.34 5.93 -0.28
C MET A 202 -18.31 7.05 -0.68
N THR A 203 -19.45 6.71 -1.30
CA THR A 203 -20.45 7.69 -1.71
C THR A 203 -21.23 8.26 -0.51
N ARG A 204 -21.68 7.40 0.41
CA ARG A 204 -22.50 7.82 1.56
C ARG A 204 -21.73 8.63 2.59
N ALA A 205 -20.43 8.39 2.71
CA ALA A 205 -19.57 9.15 3.61
C ALA A 205 -18.90 10.35 2.97
N ALA A 206 -19.04 10.55 1.66
CA ALA A 206 -18.42 11.66 0.98
C ALA A 206 -18.86 13.00 1.58
N VAL A 207 -17.89 13.85 1.92
CA VAL A 207 -18.11 15.23 2.38
C VAL A 207 -17.48 16.23 1.41
N SER A 208 -17.84 17.51 1.44
CA SER A 208 -17.11 18.50 0.62
C SER A 208 -15.69 18.68 1.19
N PRO A 209 -14.63 18.70 0.35
CA PRO A 209 -13.28 18.98 0.81
C PRO A 209 -13.11 20.38 1.42
N ALA A 210 -14.05 21.30 1.16
CA ALA A 210 -14.12 22.62 1.78
C ALA A 210 -14.12 22.56 3.32
N VAL A 211 -14.66 21.48 3.92
CA VAL A 211 -14.64 21.30 5.40
C VAL A 211 -13.24 21.27 6.01
N LEU A 212 -12.23 20.94 5.19
CA LEU A 212 -10.81 21.06 5.54
C LEU A 212 -10.23 22.38 5.03
N LEU A 213 -10.46 22.72 3.76
CA LEU A 213 -9.78 23.84 3.11
C LEU A 213 -10.16 25.22 3.68
N ASP A 214 -11.40 25.39 4.15
CA ASP A 214 -11.88 26.66 4.71
C ASP A 214 -11.45 26.88 6.16
N ARG A 215 -10.71 25.93 6.74
CA ARG A 215 -10.25 26.03 8.13
C ARG A 215 -9.16 27.11 8.25
N PRO A 216 -9.34 28.08 9.17
CA PRO A 216 -8.37 29.16 9.34
C PRO A 216 -7.00 28.58 9.69
N VAL A 217 -5.97 29.10 9.05
CA VAL A 217 -4.59 28.86 9.48
C VAL A 217 -4.41 29.64 10.79
N PRO A 218 -4.09 28.99 11.92
CA PRO A 218 -3.81 29.74 13.13
C PRO A 218 -2.66 30.71 12.86
N PRO A 219 -2.71 31.95 13.38
CA PRO A 219 -1.59 32.87 13.24
C PRO A 219 -0.37 32.19 13.83
N VAL A 220 0.67 32.04 13.01
CA VAL A 220 1.98 31.57 13.46
C VAL A 220 2.38 32.50 14.59
N SER A 221 2.34 32.00 15.83
CA SER A 221 2.88 32.74 16.95
C SER A 221 4.36 32.92 16.66
N ALA A 222 4.73 34.15 16.32
CA ALA A 222 6.09 34.60 16.14
C ALA A 222 6.82 34.54 17.49
N LEU A 223 7.18 33.33 17.90
CA LEU A 223 8.23 33.06 18.85
C LEU A 223 9.37 32.51 18.02
N ASN A 224 10.16 33.44 17.48
CA ASN A 224 11.60 33.37 17.20
C ASN A 224 11.99 34.65 16.45
N ALA A 225 11.88 35.78 17.14
CA ALA A 225 12.56 37.02 16.78
C ALA A 225 13.79 37.15 17.68
N SER A 226 14.91 36.58 17.22
CA SER A 226 16.33 36.79 17.60
C SER A 226 17.05 35.47 17.27
N THR A 227 17.80 35.35 16.18
CA THR A 227 19.03 36.09 15.90
C THR A 227 19.19 36.48 14.43
N ASP A 228 19.87 37.61 14.27
CA ASP A 228 20.29 38.30 13.06
C ASP A 228 20.95 37.44 11.95
N THR A 229 20.63 37.82 10.71
CA THR A 229 21.46 38.00 9.49
C THR A 229 22.72 37.12 9.35
N VAL A 230 22.90 36.36 8.27
CA VAL A 230 23.36 36.85 6.95
C VAL A 230 22.77 36.00 5.81
N SER A 231 22.35 36.68 4.74
CA SER A 231 21.81 36.16 3.48
C SER A 231 22.85 35.51 2.56
N ASP A 232 22.32 34.67 1.65
CA ASP A 232 22.77 34.42 0.27
C ASP A 232 24.25 34.08 0.00
N GLU A 233 24.52 32.80 -0.27
CA GLU A 233 25.07 32.39 -1.57
C GLU A 233 25.05 30.85 -1.71
N LEU A 234 24.23 30.36 -2.64
CA LEU A 234 24.41 29.06 -3.28
C LEU A 234 25.49 29.23 -4.34
N VAL A 235 26.67 28.64 -4.13
CA VAL A 235 27.63 28.36 -5.20
C VAL A 235 28.09 26.92 -5.07
N GLU A 236 27.83 26.16 -6.14
CA GLU A 236 28.38 24.84 -6.42
C GLU A 236 29.91 24.85 -6.35
N ILE A 237 30.50 24.02 -5.50
CA ILE A 237 31.81 23.39 -5.78
C ILE A 237 31.76 21.96 -5.23
N ILE A 238 31.41 21.02 -6.11
CA ILE A 238 31.84 19.62 -5.98
C ILE A 238 33.23 19.57 -6.60
N GLU A 239 34.28 19.53 -5.80
CA GLU A 239 35.57 19.04 -6.27
C GLU A 239 36.45 18.51 -5.13
N ALA A 240 36.80 17.24 -5.29
CA ALA A 240 38.02 16.57 -4.83
C ALA A 240 38.51 16.84 -3.40
N ILE A 241 38.25 15.87 -2.49
CA ILE A 241 39.23 15.58 -1.43
C ILE A 241 39.66 14.13 -1.56
N ASP A 242 40.94 14.05 -1.89
CA ASP A 242 41.79 12.89 -2.08
C ASP A 242 41.89 12.04 -0.81
N SER A 243 41.97 10.72 -0.98
CA SER A 243 42.15 9.75 0.10
C SER A 243 43.63 9.67 0.48
N PRO A 244 44.03 9.80 1.75
CA PRO A 244 45.38 9.46 2.14
C PRO A 244 45.50 7.94 2.36
N VAL A 245 46.25 7.32 1.45
CA VAL A 245 46.91 6.03 1.60
C VAL A 245 47.82 6.05 2.84
N VAL A 246 47.62 5.10 3.77
CA VAL A 246 48.68 4.61 4.65
C VAL A 246 48.56 3.08 4.72
N LEU A 247 49.49 2.42 4.04
CA LEU A 247 49.93 1.05 4.30
C LEU A 247 50.89 1.10 5.49
N ASP A 248 50.76 0.21 6.49
CA ASP A 248 51.76 -0.84 6.68
C ASP A 248 51.31 -1.89 7.71
N ASP A 249 51.82 -3.09 7.48
CA ASP A 249 51.50 -4.39 8.04
C ASP A 249 51.86 -4.58 9.53
N THR A 250 51.03 -5.33 10.26
CA THR A 250 51.53 -6.51 11.01
C THR A 250 50.38 -7.42 11.48
N GLN A 251 50.39 -8.66 10.98
CA GLN A 251 49.76 -9.84 11.61
C GLN A 251 50.91 -10.79 12.03
N PRO A 252 50.74 -11.68 13.01
CA PRO A 252 50.04 -12.93 12.69
C PRO A 252 49.11 -13.46 13.79
N ALA A 253 48.17 -14.28 13.34
CA ALA A 253 47.19 -15.03 14.10
C ALA A 253 47.80 -16.25 14.84
N LEU A 254 47.14 -16.71 15.91
CA LEU A 254 46.91 -18.14 16.12
C LEU A 254 45.74 -18.43 17.09
N TYR A 255 44.99 -19.45 16.69
CA TYR A 255 43.81 -20.13 17.25
C TYR A 255 43.82 -20.40 18.77
N ASP A 256 42.67 -20.43 19.44
CA ASP A 256 41.89 -21.69 19.63
C ASP A 256 40.59 -21.53 20.47
N GLN A 257 39.57 -22.31 20.07
CA GLN A 257 38.51 -23.01 20.83
C GLN A 257 37.59 -22.33 21.88
N ALA A 258 36.28 -22.50 21.62
CA ALA A 258 35.18 -22.54 22.61
C ALA A 258 35.25 -23.84 23.46
N PRO A 259 34.57 -23.99 24.63
CA PRO A 259 33.09 -24.00 24.71
C PRO A 259 32.46 -23.46 26.02
N GLU A 260 31.12 -23.42 26.01
CA GLU A 260 30.21 -23.36 27.16
C GLU A 260 30.59 -24.34 28.30
N ILE A 261 30.29 -23.98 29.55
CA ILE A 261 29.47 -24.79 30.49
C ILE A 261 29.11 -23.96 31.73
N VAL A 262 27.85 -24.13 32.12
CA VAL A 262 27.07 -23.62 33.26
C VAL A 262 27.46 -24.35 34.56
N LEU A 263 27.37 -23.65 35.71
CA LEU A 263 26.81 -24.09 37.02
C LEU A 263 27.32 -23.16 38.15
N GLU A 264 26.44 -22.32 38.70
CA GLU A 264 25.71 -22.51 39.97
C GLU A 264 26.48 -22.02 41.21
N THR A 265 25.87 -21.08 41.95
CA THR A 265 25.76 -21.20 43.41
C THR A 265 24.72 -20.24 43.99
N GLU A 266 23.93 -20.80 44.89
CA GLU A 266 22.79 -20.23 45.62
C GLU A 266 23.14 -19.06 46.56
N GLN A 267 22.11 -18.26 46.92
CA GLN A 267 21.72 -17.93 48.32
C GLN A 267 20.49 -16.96 48.28
N LEU A 268 19.26 -17.31 48.69
CA LEU A 268 18.68 -17.62 50.01
C LEU A 268 17.93 -16.41 50.65
N LYS A 269 16.68 -16.69 51.09
CA LYS A 269 15.78 -15.96 52.05
C LYS A 269 14.88 -14.85 51.48
N ARG A 270 13.63 -14.65 51.91
CA ARG A 270 12.58 -15.36 52.71
C ARG A 270 11.40 -14.36 52.83
N LEU A 271 10.17 -14.88 52.93
CA LEU A 271 8.89 -14.30 53.44
C LEU A 271 7.81 -14.47 52.35
N GLY A 272 6.68 -15.16 52.53
CA GLY A 272 5.93 -15.56 53.72
C GLY A 272 4.48 -15.13 53.49
N GLY A 273 3.53 -16.07 53.37
CA GLY A 273 2.11 -15.72 53.25
C GLY A 273 1.25 -16.74 52.49
N GLN A 274 0.69 -17.68 53.24
CA GLN A 274 -0.17 -18.79 52.87
C GLN A 274 -1.63 -18.34 52.63
N LEU A 275 -2.39 -19.01 51.75
CA LEU A 275 -3.75 -19.56 52.00
C LEU A 275 -4.38 -20.25 50.75
N GLN A 276 -4.48 -21.60 50.87
CA GLN A 276 -5.57 -22.54 50.52
C GLN A 276 -6.27 -22.48 49.14
N LEU A 277 -6.10 -23.48 48.26
CA LEU A 277 -6.66 -24.86 48.25
C LEU A 277 -8.18 -24.94 48.01
N PHE A 278 -8.55 -25.28 46.78
CA PHE A 278 -9.60 -26.26 46.49
C PHE A 278 -9.08 -27.24 45.43
N VAL A 279 -9.11 -28.52 45.79
CA VAL A 279 -8.91 -29.71 44.95
C VAL A 279 -10.24 -30.46 44.96
N VAL A 280 -10.51 -31.24 43.89
CA VAL A 280 -11.24 -32.54 43.82
C VAL A 280 -12.07 -32.62 42.51
N PRO A 281 -12.17 -33.76 41.79
CA PRO A 281 -11.17 -34.77 41.45
C PRO A 281 -11.19 -35.15 39.95
N SER A 282 -10.16 -35.87 39.53
CA SER A 282 -10.03 -36.59 38.26
C SER A 282 -10.82 -37.91 38.26
N HIS A 283 -11.49 -38.21 37.15
CA HIS A 283 -11.86 -39.58 36.77
C HIS A 283 -11.17 -39.95 35.45
N GLN A 284 -10.36 -41.01 35.53
CA GLN A 284 -9.86 -41.82 34.42
C GLN A 284 -11.06 -42.50 33.71
N GLU A 285 -11.06 -42.82 32.42
CA GLU A 285 -10.22 -43.81 31.74
C GLU A 285 -10.39 -43.76 30.18
N PRO A 286 -9.57 -44.48 29.41
CA PRO A 286 -9.18 -44.15 28.04
C PRO A 286 -9.93 -44.93 26.95
N LYS A 287 -9.88 -44.45 25.71
CA LYS A 287 -10.06 -45.29 24.52
C LYS A 287 -9.27 -44.77 23.31
N GLU A 288 -8.17 -45.48 23.05
CA GLU A 288 -7.68 -45.91 21.73
C GLU A 288 -7.61 -44.88 20.60
N GLN A 289 -6.37 -44.45 20.30
CA GLN A 289 -5.94 -44.06 18.95
C GLN A 289 -6.04 -45.25 17.99
N PRO A 290 -6.20 -44.97 16.68
CA PRO A 290 -5.13 -45.43 15.81
C PRO A 290 -4.60 -44.35 14.86
N THR A 291 -3.29 -44.47 14.67
CA THR A 291 -2.36 -43.75 13.80
C THR A 291 -2.80 -43.68 12.33
N PRO A 292 -2.55 -42.56 11.61
CA PRO A 292 -2.78 -42.47 10.18
C PRO A 292 -1.68 -43.21 9.40
N VAL A 293 -2.10 -44.25 8.66
CA VAL A 293 -1.28 -45.03 7.73
C VAL A 293 -0.80 -44.14 6.57
N ARG A 294 0.52 -43.96 6.48
CA ARG A 294 1.23 -43.38 5.32
C ARG A 294 0.97 -44.24 4.07
N ARG A 295 0.12 -43.75 3.16
CA ARG A 295 -0.03 -44.36 1.82
C ARG A 295 1.10 -43.90 0.90
N SER A 296 1.98 -44.84 0.58
CA SER A 296 3.00 -44.75 -0.46
C SER A 296 2.37 -44.57 -1.84
N ARG A 297 2.67 -43.45 -2.52
CA ARG A 297 2.24 -43.21 -3.90
C ARG A 297 3.09 -44.06 -4.85
N LYS A 298 2.46 -45.09 -5.41
CA LYS A 298 2.91 -45.87 -6.57
C LYS A 298 3.21 -44.93 -7.75
N ARG A 299 4.44 -44.96 -8.24
CA ARG A 299 4.85 -44.37 -9.53
C ARG A 299 4.09 -45.09 -10.66
N ARG A 300 3.43 -44.34 -11.54
CA ARG A 300 2.89 -44.88 -12.80
C ARG A 300 3.98 -44.86 -13.89
N PRO A 301 4.03 -45.85 -14.78
CA PRO A 301 5.00 -45.92 -15.88
C PRO A 301 4.67 -44.93 -17.02
N ARG A 302 5.73 -44.48 -17.69
CA ARG A 302 5.73 -43.76 -18.98
C ARG A 302 5.39 -44.71 -20.13
N SER A 303 4.44 -44.32 -20.97
CA SER A 303 4.20 -44.73 -22.37
C SER A 303 3.25 -43.63 -22.92
N ASP A 304 3.37 -43.02 -24.09
CA ASP A 304 3.95 -43.42 -25.37
C ASP A 304 4.20 -42.16 -26.25
N PRO A 305 4.81 -42.29 -27.46
CA PRO A 305 5.48 -41.21 -28.18
C PRO A 305 4.53 -40.31 -28.99
N GLN A 306 4.91 -39.04 -29.09
CA GLN A 306 4.28 -38.05 -29.94
C GLN A 306 4.52 -38.35 -31.42
N ALA A 307 3.42 -38.43 -32.17
CA ALA A 307 3.37 -38.48 -33.63
C ALA A 307 4.05 -37.25 -34.29
N PRO A 308 4.59 -37.40 -35.51
CA PRO A 308 5.30 -36.33 -36.22
C PRO A 308 4.36 -35.17 -36.57
N ARG A 309 4.75 -33.96 -36.18
CA ARG A 309 4.04 -32.72 -36.49
C ARG A 309 4.46 -32.23 -37.87
N ALA A 310 3.47 -31.96 -38.70
CA ALA A 310 3.58 -31.48 -40.08
C ALA A 310 4.46 -30.23 -40.22
N GLU A 311 5.16 -30.16 -41.35
CA GLU A 311 5.97 -29.02 -41.81
C GLU A 311 5.10 -27.77 -42.02
N PRO A 312 5.62 -26.56 -41.71
CA PRO A 312 4.90 -25.32 -41.95
C PRO A 312 4.94 -24.91 -43.43
N VAL A 313 3.75 -24.58 -43.94
CA VAL A 313 3.46 -23.95 -45.22
C VAL A 313 4.24 -22.63 -45.36
N THR A 314 5.02 -22.50 -46.43
CA THR A 314 5.72 -21.27 -46.82
C THR A 314 4.73 -20.28 -47.45
N ASN A 315 4.22 -19.36 -46.65
CA ASN A 315 3.53 -18.17 -47.16
C ASN A 315 4.57 -17.06 -47.41
N ASN A 316 5.01 -16.96 -48.66
CA ASN A 316 5.74 -15.82 -49.20
C ASN A 316 4.81 -14.61 -49.30
N LEU A 317 4.82 -13.72 -48.31
CA LEU A 317 4.11 -12.44 -48.38
C LEU A 317 4.75 -11.39 -47.45
N PHE A 318 6.04 -11.11 -47.65
CA PHE A 318 6.63 -9.82 -47.27
C PHE A 318 7.74 -9.44 -48.26
N PRO A 319 7.70 -8.26 -48.89
CA PRO A 319 8.82 -7.76 -49.68
C PRO A 319 9.94 -7.26 -48.75
N THR A 320 11.15 -7.73 -49.03
CA THR A 320 12.42 -7.28 -48.46
C THR A 320 12.63 -5.80 -48.81
N ILE A 321 12.71 -4.93 -47.80
CA ILE A 321 13.15 -3.55 -47.99
C ILE A 321 14.68 -3.57 -48.03
N THR A 322 15.21 -3.47 -49.24
CA THR A 322 16.62 -3.15 -49.53
C THR A 322 16.79 -1.65 -49.31
N THR A 323 17.56 -1.23 -48.31
CA THR A 323 18.03 0.16 -48.21
C THR A 323 19.42 0.26 -48.82
N ASP A 324 19.46 0.82 -50.03
CA ASP A 324 20.66 1.27 -50.70
C ASP A 324 21.26 2.49 -49.98
N ASN A 325 22.58 2.49 -49.87
CA ASN A 325 23.43 3.58 -49.40
C ASN A 325 23.65 4.61 -50.53
N PHE A 326 23.21 5.85 -50.31
CA PHE A 326 23.74 7.08 -50.90
C PHE A 326 23.74 8.12 -49.77
N SER A 327 24.87 8.47 -49.15
CA SER A 327 25.91 9.41 -49.59
C SER A 327 25.43 10.85 -49.80
N SER A 328 26.08 11.75 -49.04
CA SER A 328 26.31 13.19 -49.28
C SER A 328 25.28 14.21 -48.78
N SER A 329 25.69 14.99 -47.77
CA SER A 329 25.76 16.47 -47.75
C SER A 329 25.86 16.94 -46.29
N ASP A 330 27.00 17.48 -45.87
CA ASP A 330 27.29 18.92 -45.78
C ASP A 330 27.35 19.37 -44.30
N HIS A 331 28.58 19.39 -43.79
CA HIS A 331 28.95 20.14 -42.60
C HIS A 331 29.39 21.54 -43.02
N GLN A 332 28.56 22.54 -42.74
CA GLN A 332 28.95 23.95 -42.73
C GLN A 332 29.01 24.42 -41.27
N LYS A 333 30.24 24.63 -40.76
CA LYS A 333 30.54 25.35 -39.52
C LYS A 333 31.58 26.42 -39.85
N GLU A 334 31.09 27.62 -40.13
CA GLU A 334 31.74 28.90 -39.82
C GLU A 334 31.15 29.38 -38.49
N ALA A 335 31.79 30.13 -37.60
CA ALA A 335 33.12 30.72 -37.50
C ALA A 335 33.37 31.04 -36.02
N ASN A 336 34.64 31.15 -35.60
CA ASN A 336 35.12 32.31 -34.84
C ASN A 336 36.64 32.22 -34.66
N GLN A 337 37.34 33.13 -35.34
CA GLN A 337 38.74 33.48 -35.14
C GLN A 337 38.91 34.39 -33.92
N ARG A 338 40.02 34.21 -33.20
CA ARG A 338 40.75 35.25 -32.49
C ARG A 338 42.22 35.16 -32.88
N ASP A 339 42.82 36.36 -32.88
CA ASP A 339 44.24 36.75 -33.01
C ASP A 339 44.82 36.92 -34.42
#